data_AF-A0A9E3VXP2-F1
#
_entry.id   AF-A0A9E3VXP2-F1
#
_cell.length_a   1.000
_cell.length_b   1.000
_cell.length_c   1.000
_cell.angle_alpha   90.00
_cell.angle_beta   90.00
_cell.angle_gamma   90.00
#
_symmetry.space_group_name_H-M   'P 1'
#
loop_
_entity.id
_entity.type
_entity.pdbx_description
1 polymer ?
#
loop_
_entity_poly.entity_id
_entity_poly.type
_entity_poly.pdbx_seq_one_letter_code
_entity_poly.pdbx_strand_id
1 'polypeptide(L)' 'AATADRLPRGLPVRAKDLPQPRLRLVGRAIRPSAAEVEANPRARSATLRVAERSGA' A
#
# COMPACT_ATOMS: atom_id res chain seq x y z
N ALA A 1 13.02 3.40 -6.52
CA ALA A 1 11.81 3.43 -7.37
C ALA A 1 11.41 2.00 -7.68
N ALA A 2 10.11 1.65 -7.63
CA ALA A 2 9.65 0.35 -8.12
C ALA A 2 9.87 0.30 -9.64
N THR A 3 10.74 -0.58 -10.10
CA THR A 3 10.97 -0.82 -11.53
C THR A 3 9.66 -1.33 -12.14
N ALA A 4 9.08 -0.55 -13.05
CA ALA A 4 7.91 -0.96 -13.81
C ALA A 4 8.21 -2.27 -14.55
N ASP A 5 7.30 -3.23 -14.47
CA ASP A 5 7.40 -4.49 -15.20
C ASP A 5 7.64 -4.24 -16.69
N ARG A 6 8.61 -4.96 -17.25
CA ARG A 6 9.09 -4.80 -18.64
C ARG A 6 8.09 -5.33 -19.68
N LEU A 7 6.85 -5.54 -19.28
CA LEU A 7 5.81 -6.17 -20.10
C LEU A 7 5.06 -5.10 -20.90
N PRO A 8 4.67 -5.40 -22.16
CA PRO A 8 3.83 -4.52 -22.95
C PRO A 8 2.54 -4.20 -22.21
N ARG A 9 2.08 -2.93 -22.29
CA ARG A 9 0.79 -2.54 -21.71
C ARG A 9 -0.33 -3.35 -22.35
N GLY A 10 -1.25 -3.88 -21.55
CA GLY A 10 -2.40 -4.64 -22.04
C GLY A 10 -2.15 -6.12 -22.30
N LEU A 11 -0.93 -6.64 -22.03
CA LEU A 11 -0.70 -8.08 -22.07
C LEU A 11 -1.49 -8.75 -20.92
N PRO A 12 -2.31 -9.78 -21.18
CA PRO A 12 -3.06 -10.47 -20.13
C PRO A 12 -2.11 -11.41 -19.36
N VAL A 13 -1.48 -10.88 -18.31
CA VAL A 13 -0.56 -11.61 -17.42
C VAL A 13 -1.24 -11.83 -16.07
N ARG A 14 -1.10 -13.03 -15.49
CA ARG A 14 -1.66 -13.30 -14.16
C ARG A 14 -0.69 -12.83 -13.09
N ALA A 15 -1.20 -12.35 -11.96
CA ALA A 15 -0.38 -11.84 -10.84
C ALA A 15 0.73 -12.81 -10.36
N LYS A 16 0.50 -14.12 -10.45
CA LYS A 16 1.49 -15.15 -10.08
C LYS A 16 2.71 -15.21 -11.03
N ASP A 17 2.53 -14.75 -12.26
CA ASP A 17 3.55 -14.80 -13.32
C ASP A 17 4.38 -13.49 -13.35
N LEU A 18 4.02 -12.50 -12.51
CA LEU A 18 4.80 -11.28 -12.32
C LEU A 18 5.82 -11.44 -11.18
N PRO A 19 6.93 -10.69 -11.24
CA PRO A 19 7.86 -10.57 -10.12
C PRO A 19 7.11 -10.19 -8.85
N GLN A 20 7.34 -10.97 -7.78
CA GLN A 20 6.67 -10.70 -6.51
C GLN A 20 7.11 -9.35 -5.94
N PRO A 21 6.19 -8.51 -5.48
CA PRO A 21 6.54 -7.22 -4.91
C PRO A 21 7.34 -7.42 -3.61
N ARG A 22 8.36 -6.57 -3.42
CA ARG A 22 9.21 -6.56 -2.21
C ARG A 22 8.51 -6.07 -0.94
N LEU A 23 7.26 -5.60 -1.07
CA LEU A 23 6.44 -5.12 0.03
C LEU A 23 5.12 -5.88 0.03
N ARG A 24 4.74 -6.41 1.18
CA ARG A 24 3.43 -7.00 1.42
C ARG A 24 2.63 -6.08 2.33
N LEU A 25 1.41 -5.75 1.92
CA LEU A 25 0.53 -4.91 2.71
C LEU A 25 0.10 -5.64 3.99
N VAL A 26 0.18 -4.94 5.12
CA VAL A 26 -0.25 -5.45 6.43
C VAL A 26 -1.57 -4.77 6.80
N GLY A 27 -2.65 -5.55 6.77
CA GLY A 27 -3.97 -5.10 7.17
C GLY A 27 -4.60 -4.05 6.24
N ARG A 28 -5.59 -3.33 6.78
CA ARG A 28 -6.31 -2.25 6.08
C ARG A 28 -5.74 -0.89 6.48
N ALA A 29 -6.11 0.13 5.71
CA ALA A 29 -5.78 1.51 6.06
C ALA A 29 -6.37 1.88 7.43
N ILE A 30 -5.56 2.54 8.27
CA ILE A 30 -5.95 3.01 9.60
C ILE A 30 -6.29 4.50 9.49
N ARG A 31 -7.44 4.88 10.06
CA ARG A 31 -7.94 6.26 10.13
C ARG A 31 -7.85 6.75 11.58
N PRO A 32 -7.72 8.08 11.80
CA PRO A 32 -7.73 8.65 13.13
C PRO A 32 -9.05 8.34 13.85
N SER A 33 -8.99 8.27 15.18
CA SER A 33 -10.19 8.16 16.01
C SER A 33 -10.93 9.50 16.12
N ALA A 34 -12.20 9.49 16.56
CA ALA A 34 -12.94 10.72 16.77
C ALA A 34 -12.26 11.64 17.80
N ALA A 35 -11.81 11.09 18.94
CA ALA A 35 -11.11 11.85 19.97
C ALA A 35 -9.82 12.51 19.46
N GLU A 36 -9.09 11.82 18.57
CA GLU A 36 -7.87 12.34 17.97
C GLU A 36 -8.15 13.48 16.97
N VAL A 37 -9.26 13.41 16.23
CA VAL A 37 -9.69 14.50 15.34
C VAL A 37 -10.14 15.72 16.13
N GLU A 38 -10.82 15.54 17.27
CA GLU A 38 -11.20 16.67 18.15
C GLU A 38 -9.99 17.36 18.76
N ALA A 39 -9.01 16.59 19.25
CA ALA A 39 -7.76 17.13 19.80
C ALA A 39 -6.84 17.73 18.72
N ASN A 40 -6.91 17.21 17.48
CA ASN A 40 -6.13 17.68 16.35
C ASN A 40 -6.96 17.65 15.05
N PRO A 41 -7.65 18.74 14.71
CA PRO A 41 -8.49 18.82 13.51
C PRO A 41 -7.75 18.53 12.18
N ARG A 42 -6.43 18.77 12.12
CA ARG A 42 -5.60 18.45 10.96
C ARG A 42 -5.53 16.94 10.70
N ALA A 43 -5.71 16.10 11.71
CA ALA A 43 -5.63 14.66 11.58
C ALA A 43 -6.80 14.07 10.78
N ARG A 44 -7.92 14.78 10.58
CA ARG A 44 -9.14 14.31 9.88
C ARG A 44 -8.87 13.57 8.56
N SER A 45 -7.87 14.00 7.80
CA SER A 45 -7.53 13.41 6.49
C SER A 45 -6.40 12.38 6.54
N ALA A 46 -5.80 12.14 7.71
CA ALA A 46 -4.70 11.20 7.87
C ALA A 46 -5.13 9.78 7.51
N THR A 47 -4.25 9.08 6.79
CA THR A 47 -4.42 7.67 6.45
C THR A 47 -3.09 6.95 6.63
N LEU A 48 -3.02 6.08 7.64
CA LEU A 48 -1.83 5.27 7.90
C LEU A 48 -1.96 3.93 7.15
N ARG A 49 -0.89 3.55 6.44
CA ARG A 49 -0.76 2.26 5.75
C ARG A 49 0.53 1.60 6.20
N VAL A 50 0.45 0.31 6.51
CA VAL A 50 1.59 -0.50 6.95
C VAL A 50 1.88 -1.54 5.90
N ALA A 51 3.15 -1.72 5.57
CA ALA A 51 3.63 -2.79 4.72
C ALA A 51 4.90 -3.38 5.33
N GLU A 52 5.06 -4.68 5.19
CA GLU A 52 6.27 -5.41 5.58
C GLU A 52 7.13 -5.69 4.34
N ARG A 53 8.45 -5.75 4.52
CA ARG A 53 9.36 -6.18 3.46
C ARG A 53 9.29 -7.69 3.31
N SER A 54 8.85 -8.16 2.14
CA SER A 54 8.94 -9.58 1.80
C SER A 54 10.40 -9.91 1.45
N GLY A 55 10.89 -11.07 1.90
CA GLY A 55 12.26 -11.53 1.67
C GLY A 55 12.56 -12.00 0.24
N ALA A 56 11.71 -11.64 -0.73
CA ALA A 56 11.85 -11.97 -2.15
C ALA A 56 12.70 -10.93 -2.90
#